data_AF-A0A937FB65-F1
#
_entry.id   AF-A0A937FB65-F1
#
_cell.length_a   1.000
_cell.length_b   1.000
_cell.length_c   1.000
_cell.angle_alpha   90.00
_cell.angle_beta   90.00
_cell.angle_gamma   90.00
#
_symmetry.space_group_name_H-M   'P 1'
#
loop_
_entity.id
_entity.type
_entity.pdbx_description
1 polymer ?
#
loop_
_entity_poly.entity_id
_entity_poly.type
_entity_poly.pdbx_seq_one_letter_code
_entity_poly.pdbx_strand_id
1 'polypeptide(L)'
;MNIANIYNAKAEFDQTRKWLDKAHDLASKISLGETSSILSLNIEGELYQLQGEHHKAIDIFNIAIDLADKEVINESLMQSLSLISKSQRALASKGSEIDIKDIFKIEDLRNKQDDLRSKLVNKLDYKSLQVLLDKEIEIHYRDIKQAEIDKERSTIIKWASAIILLFILVLIGTAIYLKSEKTTYETKVRKVRDLLNEG
;
A
#
# COMPACT_ATOMS: atom_id res chain seq x y z
N MET A 1 -21.52 17.41 17.28
CA MET A 1 -20.50 16.35 17.12
C MET A 1 -20.98 15.43 16.00
N ASN A 2 -20.32 15.46 14.84
CA ASN A 2 -20.88 14.92 13.59
C ASN A 2 -20.61 13.42 13.40
N ILE A 3 -21.63 12.71 12.93
CA ILE A 3 -21.65 11.26 12.65
C ILE A 3 -20.54 10.84 11.67
N ALA A 4 -20.11 11.73 10.77
CA ALA A 4 -18.99 11.50 9.85
C ALA A 4 -17.65 11.24 10.58
N ASN A 5 -17.40 11.90 11.71
CA ASN A 5 -16.18 11.69 12.50
C ASN A 5 -16.21 10.33 13.23
N ILE A 6 -17.40 9.85 13.58
CA ILE A 6 -17.60 8.54 14.22
C ILE A 6 -17.38 7.41 13.20
N TYR A 7 -17.79 7.60 11.95
CA TYR A 7 -17.57 6.62 10.88
C TYR A 7 -16.11 6.52 10.45
N ASN A 8 -15.39 7.64 10.33
CA ASN A 8 -13.94 7.61 10.05
C ASN A 8 -13.16 6.94 11.19
N ALA A 9 -13.45 7.28 12.44
CA ALA A 9 -12.81 6.63 13.59
C ALA A 9 -13.08 5.11 13.61
N LYS A 10 -14.29 4.66 13.22
CA LYS A 10 -14.63 3.24 13.19
C LYS A 10 -13.89 2.47 12.07
N ALA A 11 -13.75 3.08 10.89
CA ALA A 11 -13.00 2.49 9.77
C ALA A 11 -11.49 2.39 10.07
N GLU A 12 -10.92 3.39 10.75
CA GLU A 12 -9.53 3.37 11.22
C GLU A 12 -9.31 2.34 12.34
N PHE A 13 -10.28 2.15 13.23
CA PHE A 13 -10.26 1.09 14.25
C PHE A 13 -10.29 -0.32 13.64
N ASP A 14 -11.09 -0.54 12.59
CA ASP A 14 -11.20 -1.85 11.94
C ASP A 14 -9.95 -2.20 11.11
N GLN A 15 -9.27 -1.21 10.52
CA GLN A 15 -7.96 -1.41 9.89
C GLN A 15 -6.86 -1.66 10.92
N THR A 16 -6.88 -0.94 12.04
CA THR A 16 -5.94 -1.13 13.15
C THR A 16 -6.06 -2.52 13.75
N ARG A 17 -7.29 -3.04 13.91
CA ARG A 17 -7.54 -4.40 14.38
C ARG A 17 -7.00 -5.47 13.43
N LYS A 18 -7.11 -5.29 12.11
CA LYS A 18 -6.50 -6.20 11.12
C LYS A 18 -4.97 -6.23 11.15
N TRP A 19 -4.33 -5.10 11.45
CA TRP A 19 -2.87 -5.04 11.62
C TRP A 19 -2.42 -5.65 12.95
N LEU A 20 -3.19 -5.44 14.01
CA LEU A 20 -3.01 -6.12 15.30
C LEU A 20 -3.16 -7.64 15.16
N ASP A 21 -4.17 -8.13 14.43
CA ASP A 21 -4.39 -9.56 14.22
C ASP A 21 -3.26 -10.19 13.37
N LYS A 22 -2.72 -9.47 12.38
CA LYS A 22 -1.52 -9.91 11.62
C LYS A 22 -0.24 -9.88 12.46
N ALA A 23 -0.10 -8.90 13.34
CA ALA A 23 1.00 -8.85 14.31
C ALA A 23 0.88 -9.98 15.34
N HIS A 24 -0.35 -10.32 15.76
CA HIS A 24 -0.64 -11.46 16.63
C HIS A 24 -0.41 -12.80 15.92
N ASP A 25 -0.73 -12.92 14.63
CA ASP A 25 -0.46 -14.11 13.80
C ASP A 25 1.03 -14.26 13.45
N LEU A 26 1.79 -13.16 13.41
CA LEU A 26 3.26 -13.22 13.39
C LEU A 26 3.82 -13.61 14.76
N ALA A 27 3.25 -13.08 15.85
CA ALA A 27 3.68 -13.39 17.21
C ALA A 27 3.34 -14.85 17.61
N SER A 28 2.28 -15.44 17.07
CA SER A 28 1.90 -16.84 17.29
C SER A 28 2.77 -17.83 16.49
N LYS A 29 3.48 -17.36 15.46
CA LYS A 29 4.43 -18.15 14.64
C LYS A 29 5.87 -18.07 15.13
N ILE A 30 6.15 -17.23 16.13
CA ILE A 30 7.47 -17.11 16.78
C ILE A 30 7.43 -17.93 18.07
N SER A 31 8.31 -18.94 18.14
CA SER A 31 8.40 -19.96 19.20
C SER A 31 8.26 -19.39 20.63
N LEU A 32 7.16 -19.73 21.31
CA LEU A 32 6.75 -19.29 22.65
C LEU A 32 7.54 -19.96 23.80
N GLY A 33 8.87 -19.94 23.75
CA GLY A 33 9.69 -20.41 24.87
C GLY A 33 9.89 -19.32 25.94
N GLU A 34 10.40 -18.16 25.52
CA GLU A 34 10.87 -17.09 26.42
C GLU A 34 9.85 -15.95 26.59
N THR A 35 9.09 -15.61 25.54
CA THR A 35 8.05 -14.56 25.60
C THR A 35 6.88 -14.93 26.52
N SER A 36 6.57 -16.23 26.65
CA SER A 36 5.56 -16.69 27.60
C SER A 36 6.02 -16.51 29.05
N SER A 37 7.32 -16.64 29.30
CA SER A 37 7.91 -16.50 30.64
C SER A 37 7.88 -15.04 31.14
N ILE A 38 8.26 -14.06 30.29
CA ILE A 38 8.24 -12.63 30.66
C ILE A 38 6.81 -12.16 30.93
N LEU A 39 5.84 -12.57 30.10
CA LEU A 39 4.44 -12.23 30.30
C LEU A 39 3.89 -12.84 31.60
N SER A 40 4.21 -14.10 31.90
CA SER A 40 3.83 -14.74 33.17
C SER A 40 4.42 -14.01 34.37
N LEU A 41 5.68 -13.60 34.32
CA LEU A 41 6.32 -12.82 35.37
C LEU A 41 5.67 -11.44 35.53
N ASN A 42 5.29 -10.78 34.43
CA ASN A 42 4.56 -9.52 34.52
C ASN A 42 3.23 -9.68 35.24
N ILE A 43 2.47 -10.73 34.93
CA ILE A 43 1.20 -11.02 35.60
C ILE A 43 1.42 -11.28 37.10
N GLU A 44 2.45 -12.04 37.45
CA GLU A 44 2.81 -12.32 38.85
C GLU A 44 3.21 -11.04 39.60
N GLY A 45 4.06 -10.19 39.00
CA GLY A 45 4.44 -8.91 39.58
C GLY A 45 3.26 -7.95 39.73
N GLU A 46 2.31 -7.95 38.78
CA GLU A 46 1.06 -7.19 38.90
C GLU A 46 0.18 -7.70 40.03
N LEU A 47 0.11 -9.02 40.26
CA LEU A 47 -0.60 -9.58 41.40
C LEU A 47 -0.03 -9.07 42.73
N TYR A 48 1.31 -9.02 42.85
CA TYR A 48 1.96 -8.40 44.00
C TYR A 48 1.69 -6.90 44.12
N GLN A 49 1.63 -6.15 42.99
CA GLN A 49 1.21 -4.74 43.02
C GLN A 49 -0.21 -4.57 43.58
N LEU A 50 -1.15 -5.43 43.17
CA LEU A 50 -2.54 -5.38 43.63
C LEU A 50 -2.67 -5.69 45.12
N GLN A 51 -1.77 -6.51 45.66
CA GLN A 51 -1.67 -6.78 47.10
C GLN A 51 -0.92 -5.68 47.88
N GLY A 52 -0.40 -4.66 47.20
CA GLY A 52 0.39 -3.59 47.80
C GLY A 52 1.84 -3.99 48.13
N GLU A 53 2.26 -5.20 47.74
CA GLU A 53 3.58 -5.77 47.95
C GLU A 53 4.58 -5.30 46.88
N HIS A 54 4.77 -3.98 46.80
CA HIS A 54 5.53 -3.36 45.70
C HIS A 54 7.01 -3.76 45.64
N HIS A 55 7.65 -4.10 46.77
CA HIS A 55 9.03 -4.62 46.76
C HIS A 55 9.11 -5.96 46.03
N LYS A 56 8.22 -6.92 46.35
CA LYS A 56 8.18 -8.21 45.65
C LYS A 56 7.83 -8.05 44.18
N ALA A 57 6.92 -7.13 43.86
CA ALA A 57 6.60 -6.83 42.47
C ALA A 57 7.84 -6.35 41.69
N ILE A 58 8.68 -5.50 42.29
CA ILE A 58 9.94 -5.04 41.68
C ILE A 58 10.89 -6.20 41.44
N ASP A 59 11.05 -7.11 42.40
CA ASP A 59 11.91 -8.29 42.24
C ASP A 59 11.48 -9.15 41.05
N ILE A 60 10.17 -9.41 40.92
CA ILE A 60 9.62 -10.18 39.80
C ILE A 60 9.82 -9.44 38.46
N PHE A 61 9.58 -8.13 38.40
CA PHE A 61 9.80 -7.37 37.16
C PHE A 61 11.27 -7.30 36.77
N ASN A 62 12.20 -7.26 37.74
CA ASN A 62 13.63 -7.33 37.45
C ASN A 62 14.02 -8.66 36.79
N ILE A 63 13.45 -9.78 37.25
CA ILE A 63 13.65 -11.09 36.60
C ILE A 63 13.11 -11.05 35.16
N ALA A 64 11.91 -10.49 34.95
CA ALA A 64 11.33 -10.34 33.62
C ALA A 64 12.21 -9.49 32.68
N ILE A 65 12.78 -8.39 33.20
CA ILE A 65 13.71 -7.52 32.48
C ILE A 65 15.02 -8.25 32.16
N ASP A 66 15.56 -9.03 33.09
CA ASP A 66 16.82 -9.75 32.90
C ASP A 66 16.68 -10.88 31.87
N LEU A 67 15.53 -11.55 31.79
CA LEU A 67 15.21 -12.55 30.77
C LEU A 67 14.97 -11.98 29.37
N ALA A 68 14.53 -10.72 29.27
CA ALA A 68 14.22 -10.14 27.98
C ALA A 68 15.45 -9.92 27.10
N ASP A 69 15.34 -10.19 25.81
CA ASP A 69 16.27 -9.64 24.82
C ASP A 69 16.02 -8.13 24.66
N LYS A 70 17.06 -7.32 24.92
CA LYS A 70 17.00 -5.86 24.89
C LYS A 70 17.38 -5.28 23.52
N GLU A 71 17.88 -6.10 22.59
CA GLU A 71 18.30 -5.68 21.24
C GLU A 71 17.15 -5.74 20.23
N VAL A 72 16.02 -6.34 20.59
CA VAL A 72 14.80 -6.43 19.77
C VAL A 72 13.66 -5.66 20.42
N ILE A 73 12.68 -5.24 19.61
CA ILE A 73 11.45 -4.64 20.12
C ILE A 73 10.69 -5.71 20.89
N ASN A 74 10.52 -5.50 22.18
CA ASN A 74 9.91 -6.45 23.10
C ASN A 74 8.81 -5.75 23.92
N GLU A 75 7.56 -6.00 23.54
CA GLU A 75 6.39 -5.41 24.20
C GLU A 75 6.25 -5.85 25.65
N SER A 76 6.57 -7.12 25.95
CA SER A 76 6.52 -7.64 27.31
C SER A 76 7.59 -6.98 28.19
N LEU A 77 8.78 -6.71 27.67
CA LEU A 77 9.81 -5.92 28.35
C LEU A 77 9.34 -4.48 28.60
N MET A 78 8.75 -3.82 27.61
CA MET A 78 8.21 -2.46 27.77
C MET A 78 7.12 -2.41 28.84
N GLN A 79 6.28 -3.44 28.92
CA GLN A 79 5.32 -3.59 30.00
C GLN A 79 6.02 -3.75 31.35
N SER A 80 7.03 -4.61 31.48
CA SER A 80 7.81 -4.77 32.72
C SER A 80 8.41 -3.43 33.18
N LEU A 81 9.00 -2.65 32.27
CA LEU A 81 9.60 -1.34 32.55
C LEU A 81 8.57 -0.31 33.03
N SER A 82 7.35 -0.35 32.48
CA SER A 82 6.24 0.50 32.95
C SER A 82 5.75 0.09 34.33
N LEU A 83 5.61 -1.22 34.56
CA LEU A 83 5.11 -1.79 35.80
C LEU A 83 6.09 -1.57 36.95
N ILE A 84 7.39 -1.79 36.75
CA ILE A 84 8.41 -1.51 37.77
C ILE A 84 8.42 -0.02 38.14
N SER A 85 8.30 0.89 37.16
CA SER A 85 8.18 2.33 37.39
C SER A 85 6.94 2.69 38.22
N LYS A 86 5.84 1.94 38.07
CA LYS A 86 4.63 2.12 38.89
C LYS A 86 4.85 1.65 40.33
N SER A 87 5.52 0.51 40.53
CA SER A 87 5.89 0.05 41.88
C SER A 87 6.84 1.02 42.58
N GLN A 88 7.87 1.51 41.89
CA GLN A 88 8.82 2.49 42.43
C GLN A 88 8.12 3.78 42.86
N ARG A 89 7.21 4.32 42.04
CA ARG A 89 6.41 5.50 42.40
C ARG A 89 5.52 5.25 43.63
N ALA A 90 4.91 4.08 43.72
CA ALA A 90 4.09 3.72 44.87
C ALA A 90 4.93 3.65 46.17
N LEU A 91 6.11 3.04 46.10
CA LEU A 91 7.07 2.99 47.21
C LEU A 91 7.58 4.39 47.60
N ALA A 92 7.99 5.20 46.63
CA ALA A 92 8.43 6.58 46.86
C ALA A 92 7.33 7.41 47.54
N SER A 93 6.06 7.24 47.14
CA SER A 93 4.93 7.92 47.77
C SER A 93 4.68 7.51 49.23
N LYS A 94 5.15 6.32 49.62
CA LYS A 94 5.15 5.82 51.01
C LYS A 94 6.44 6.18 51.77
N GLY A 95 7.30 7.02 51.20
CA GLY A 95 8.57 7.44 51.79
C GLY A 95 9.70 6.42 51.70
N SER A 96 9.54 5.36 50.91
CA SER A 96 10.64 4.43 50.64
C SER A 96 11.64 5.07 49.69
N GLU A 97 12.93 4.93 50.01
CA GLU A 97 14.01 5.37 49.13
C GLU A 97 14.11 4.46 47.90
N ILE A 98 14.28 5.05 46.72
CA ILE A 98 14.48 4.35 45.46
C ILE A 98 15.87 4.70 44.96
N ASP A 99 16.68 3.69 44.61
CA ASP A 99 18.01 3.94 44.05
C ASP A 99 17.87 4.65 42.70
N ILE A 100 18.48 5.83 42.60
CA ILE A 100 18.51 6.64 41.38
C ILE A 100 19.12 5.84 40.21
N LYS A 101 20.06 4.92 40.47
CA LYS A 101 20.65 4.06 39.43
C LYS A 101 19.61 3.14 38.80
N ASP A 102 18.67 2.61 39.57
CA ASP A 102 17.61 1.75 39.03
C ASP A 102 16.67 2.54 38.12
N ILE A 103 16.35 3.78 38.50
CA ILE A 103 15.54 4.69 37.68
C ILE A 103 16.24 4.95 36.34
N PHE A 104 17.54 5.29 36.36
CA PHE A 104 18.30 5.51 35.14
C PHE A 104 18.41 4.25 34.26
N LYS A 105 18.61 3.08 34.87
CA LYS A 105 18.63 1.79 34.14
C LYS A 105 17.30 1.56 33.40
N ILE A 106 16.17 1.80 34.05
CA ILE A 106 14.84 1.62 33.45
C ILE A 106 14.65 2.60 32.29
N GLU A 107 15.02 3.87 32.47
CA GLU A 107 14.83 4.89 31.45
C GLU A 107 15.72 4.68 30.22
N ASP A 108 16.98 4.27 30.40
CA ASP A 108 17.88 3.89 29.31
C ASP A 108 17.29 2.74 28.46
N LEU A 109 16.75 1.72 29.13
CA LEU A 109 16.11 0.60 28.44
C LEU A 109 14.84 1.02 27.68
N ARG A 110 14.04 1.94 28.22
CA ARG A 110 12.85 2.48 27.52
C ARG A 110 13.27 3.26 26.29
N ASN A 111 14.24 4.16 26.42
CA ASN A 111 14.77 4.94 25.30
C ASN A 111 15.33 4.04 24.21
N LYS A 112 16.04 2.96 24.58
CA LYS A 112 16.52 1.97 23.62
C LYS A 112 15.38 1.29 22.86
N GLN A 113 14.33 0.86 23.55
CA GLN A 113 13.16 0.24 22.91
C GLN A 113 12.43 1.21 21.97
N ASP A 114 12.32 2.48 22.36
CA ASP A 114 11.70 3.52 21.52
C ASP A 114 12.56 3.87 20.29
N ASP A 115 13.89 3.89 20.42
CA ASP A 115 14.82 4.03 19.29
C ASP A 115 14.69 2.86 18.31
N LEU A 116 14.62 1.61 18.80
CA LEU A 116 14.40 0.44 17.97
C LEU A 116 13.08 0.53 17.19
N ARG A 117 12.00 0.97 17.84
CA ARG A 117 10.70 1.22 17.19
C ARG A 117 10.78 2.32 16.13
N SER A 118 11.42 3.45 16.45
CA SER A 118 11.61 4.56 15.50
C SER A 118 12.39 4.11 14.26
N LYS A 119 13.48 3.37 14.44
CA LYS A 119 14.27 2.80 13.34
C LYS A 119 13.45 1.85 12.47
N LEU A 120 12.59 1.02 13.07
CA LEU A 120 11.71 0.13 12.33
C LEU A 120 10.69 0.92 11.49
N VAL A 121 10.04 1.92 12.07
CA VAL A 121 9.07 2.79 11.38
C VAL A 121 9.73 3.50 10.19
N ASN A 122 10.87 4.14 10.42
CA ASN A 122 11.61 4.83 9.35
C ASN A 122 11.99 3.89 8.19
N LYS A 123 12.37 2.64 8.51
CA LYS A 123 12.70 1.62 7.49
C LYS A 123 11.46 1.18 6.71
N LEU A 124 10.30 1.08 7.35
CA LEU A 124 9.03 0.75 6.69
C LEU A 124 8.58 1.90 5.77
N ASP A 125 8.72 3.15 6.23
CA ASP A 125 8.40 4.35 5.44
C ASP A 125 9.29 4.46 4.20
N TYR A 126 10.59 4.21 4.35
CA TYR A 126 11.50 4.18 3.21
C TYR A 126 11.08 3.13 2.17
N LYS A 127 10.72 1.92 2.60
CA LYS A 127 10.27 0.85 1.69
C LYS A 127 8.95 1.17 1.02
N SER A 128 7.99 1.75 1.74
CA SER A 128 6.70 2.13 1.15
C SER A 128 6.89 3.22 0.09
N LEU A 129 7.78 4.19 0.35
CA LEU A 129 8.15 5.22 -0.62
C LEU A 129 8.82 4.64 -1.87
N GLN A 130 9.72 3.66 -1.72
CA GLN A 130 10.33 2.96 -2.86
C GLN A 130 9.27 2.30 -3.75
N VAL A 131 8.32 1.58 -3.15
CA VAL A 131 7.24 0.91 -3.91
C VAL A 131 6.35 1.91 -4.65
N LEU A 132 6.06 3.07 -4.04
CA LEU A 132 5.29 4.13 -4.69
C LEU A 132 6.04 4.71 -5.89
N LEU A 133 7.34 4.95 -5.75
CA LEU A 133 8.18 5.47 -6.83
C LEU A 133 8.27 4.47 -8.00
N ASP A 134 8.49 3.19 -7.71
CA ASP A 134 8.56 2.15 -8.73
C ASP A 134 7.26 2.06 -9.55
N LYS A 135 6.12 2.16 -8.86
CA LYS A 135 4.80 2.18 -9.51
C LYS A 135 4.60 3.41 -10.38
N GLU A 136 5.03 4.58 -9.92
CA GLU A 136 4.91 5.84 -10.68
C GLU A 136 5.77 5.81 -11.95
N ILE A 137 7.00 5.28 -11.85
CA ILE A 137 7.88 5.05 -13.01
C ILE A 137 7.23 4.08 -14.00
N GLU A 138 6.63 2.99 -13.52
CA GLU A 138 5.95 2.01 -14.39
C GLU A 138 4.77 2.64 -15.14
N ILE A 139 3.95 3.43 -14.45
CA ILE A 139 2.83 4.16 -15.05
C ILE A 139 3.35 5.13 -16.12
N HIS A 140 4.36 5.93 -15.77
CA HIS A 140 4.92 6.91 -16.70
C HIS A 140 5.49 6.25 -17.96
N TYR A 141 6.21 5.13 -17.79
CA TYR A 141 6.72 4.35 -18.92
C TYR A 141 5.60 3.78 -19.80
N ARG A 142 4.51 3.30 -19.17
CA ARG A 142 3.33 2.79 -19.88
C ARG A 142 2.65 3.89 -20.69
N ASP A 143 2.49 5.07 -20.12
CA ASP A 143 1.83 6.21 -20.77
C ASP A 143 2.62 6.70 -21.99
N ILE A 144 3.95 6.81 -21.87
CA ILE A 144 4.83 7.16 -23.01
C ILE A 144 4.68 6.13 -24.12
N LYS A 145 4.78 4.83 -23.78
CA LYS A 145 4.65 3.76 -24.77
C LYS A 145 3.28 3.74 -25.43
N GLN A 146 2.22 3.99 -24.67
CA GLN A 146 0.86 4.04 -25.19
C GLN A 146 0.68 5.24 -26.13
N ALA A 147 1.22 6.42 -25.77
CA ALA A 147 1.18 7.60 -26.63
C ALA A 147 1.94 7.39 -27.96
N GLU A 148 3.07 6.68 -27.91
CA GLU A 148 3.82 6.29 -29.12
C GLU A 148 3.00 5.36 -30.02
N ILE A 149 2.40 4.32 -29.43
CA ILE A 149 1.49 3.39 -30.14
C ILE A 149 0.30 4.14 -30.74
N ASP A 150 -0.31 5.07 -30.01
CA ASP A 150 -1.47 5.82 -30.48
C ASP A 150 -1.12 6.77 -31.63
N LYS A 151 0.10 7.35 -31.61
CA LYS A 151 0.62 8.16 -32.71
C LYS A 151 0.85 7.32 -33.98
N GLU A 152 1.42 6.12 -33.84
CA GLU A 152 1.57 5.18 -34.96
C GLU A 152 0.21 4.76 -35.51
N ARG A 153 -0.73 4.37 -34.63
CA ARG A 153 -2.11 4.01 -35.01
C ARG A 153 -2.80 5.14 -35.76
N SER A 154 -2.72 6.38 -35.27
CA SER A 154 -3.29 7.55 -35.95
C SER A 154 -2.73 7.72 -37.36
N THR A 155 -1.42 7.51 -37.53
CA THR A 155 -0.75 7.62 -38.82
C THR A 155 -1.25 6.53 -39.78
N ILE A 156 -1.33 5.28 -39.32
CA ILE A 156 -1.85 4.15 -40.10
C ILE A 156 -3.31 4.39 -40.52
N ILE A 157 -4.16 4.86 -39.60
CA ILE A 157 -5.57 5.15 -39.88
C ILE A 157 -5.70 6.24 -40.96
N LYS A 158 -4.87 7.30 -40.92
CA LYS A 158 -4.87 8.36 -41.95
C LYS A 158 -4.48 7.83 -43.33
N TRP A 159 -3.46 6.98 -43.41
CA TRP A 159 -3.08 6.37 -44.69
C TRP A 159 -4.13 5.40 -45.22
N ALA A 160 -4.70 4.57 -44.34
CA ALA A 160 -5.77 3.65 -44.71
C ALA A 160 -7.00 4.41 -45.26
N SER A 161 -7.41 5.51 -44.61
CA SER A 161 -8.53 6.31 -45.09
C SER A 161 -8.25 6.99 -46.42
N ALA A 162 -7.02 7.50 -46.65
CA ALA A 162 -6.61 8.07 -47.93
C ALA A 162 -6.64 7.03 -49.07
N ILE A 163 -6.17 5.81 -48.82
CA ILE A 163 -6.19 4.71 -49.79
C ILE A 163 -7.63 4.32 -50.15
N ILE A 164 -8.51 4.20 -49.15
CA ILE A 164 -9.94 3.89 -49.36
C ILE A 164 -10.61 4.98 -50.21
N LEU A 165 -10.37 6.25 -49.91
CA LEU A 165 -10.91 7.38 -50.69
C LEU A 165 -10.44 7.34 -52.15
N LEU A 166 -9.16 7.04 -52.39
CA LEU A 166 -8.62 6.93 -53.75
C LEU A 166 -9.27 5.78 -54.51
N PHE A 167 -9.48 4.63 -53.86
CA PHE A 167 -10.16 3.49 -54.47
C PHE A 167 -11.61 3.82 -54.85
N ILE A 168 -12.34 4.54 -53.99
CA ILE A 168 -13.71 5.00 -54.28
C ILE A 168 -13.72 5.95 -55.49
N LEU A 169 -12.77 6.90 -55.58
CA LEU A 169 -12.68 7.81 -56.72
C LEU A 169 -12.40 7.07 -58.04
N VAL A 170 -11.54 6.06 -58.02
CA VAL A 170 -11.29 5.20 -59.19
C VAL A 170 -12.57 4.47 -59.60
N LEU A 171 -13.30 3.87 -58.65
CA LEU A 171 -14.57 3.19 -58.94
C LEU A 171 -15.61 4.14 -59.54
N ILE A 172 -15.76 5.35 -58.98
CA ILE A 172 -16.67 6.37 -59.54
C ILE A 172 -16.23 6.78 -60.94
N GLY A 173 -14.94 7.05 -61.15
CA GLY A 173 -14.38 7.41 -62.46
C GLY A 173 -14.62 6.34 -63.51
N THR A 174 -14.36 5.07 -63.17
CA THR A 174 -14.64 3.93 -64.07
C THR A 174 -16.12 3.79 -64.39
N ALA A 175 -17.02 3.97 -63.40
CA ALA A 175 -18.46 3.93 -63.63
C ALA A 175 -18.94 5.07 -64.55
N ILE A 176 -18.44 6.29 -64.36
CA ILE A 176 -18.74 7.44 -65.22
C ILE A 176 -18.22 7.19 -66.64
N TYR A 177 -17.00 6.69 -66.79
CA TYR A 177 -16.38 6.36 -68.07
C TYR A 177 -17.22 5.32 -68.84
N LEU A 178 -17.55 4.19 -68.20
CA LEU A 178 -18.38 3.13 -68.80
C LEU A 178 -19.77 3.65 -69.21
N LYS A 179 -20.39 4.51 -68.39
CA LYS A 179 -21.68 5.12 -68.72
C LYS A 179 -21.58 6.03 -69.95
N SER A 180 -20.55 6.87 -70.02
CA SER A 180 -20.30 7.76 -71.17
C SER A 180 -20.05 6.97 -72.47
N GLU A 181 -19.25 5.91 -72.39
CA GLU A 181 -18.95 5.05 -73.54
C GLU A 181 -20.23 4.37 -74.05
N LYS A 182 -21.04 3.80 -73.14
CA LYS A 182 -22.34 3.22 -73.47
C LYS A 182 -23.28 4.22 -74.16
N THR A 183 -23.43 5.43 -73.64
CA THR A 183 -24.27 6.47 -74.27
C THR A 183 -23.75 6.87 -75.65
N THR A 184 -22.42 6.92 -75.83
CA THR A 184 -21.79 7.21 -77.13
C THR A 184 -22.08 6.10 -78.15
N TYR A 185 -21.94 4.82 -77.76
CA TYR A 185 -22.32 3.70 -78.60
C TYR A 185 -23.81 3.71 -78.95
N GLU A 186 -24.69 3.91 -77.99
CA GLU A 186 -26.15 3.99 -78.21
C GLU A 186 -26.51 5.12 -79.19
N THR A 187 -25.87 6.29 -79.06
CA THR A 187 -26.08 7.42 -79.98
C THR A 187 -25.60 7.10 -81.40
N LYS A 188 -24.44 6.45 -81.56
CA LYS A 188 -23.93 6.01 -82.87
C LYS A 188 -24.86 4.98 -83.51
N VAL A 189 -25.30 3.97 -82.74
CA VAL A 189 -26.23 2.93 -83.22
C VAL A 189 -27.57 3.53 -83.64
N ARG A 190 -28.12 4.48 -82.87
CA ARG A 190 -29.36 5.17 -83.21
C ARG A 190 -29.24 5.94 -84.53
N LYS A 191 -28.17 6.73 -84.71
CA LYS A 191 -27.92 7.45 -85.96
C LYS A 191 -27.85 6.53 -87.18
N VAL A 192 -27.19 5.38 -87.06
CA VAL A 192 -27.12 4.39 -88.15
C VAL A 192 -28.50 3.81 -88.46
N ARG A 193 -29.30 3.52 -87.43
CA ARG A 193 -30.67 3.00 -87.60
C ARG A 193 -31.58 4.02 -88.30
N ASP A 194 -31.52 5.29 -87.90
CA ASP A 194 -32.34 6.35 -88.48
C ASP A 194 -32.00 6.53 -89.98
N LEU A 195 -30.71 6.51 -90.34
CA LEU A 195 -30.25 6.55 -91.75
C LEU A 195 -30.72 5.37 -92.60
N LEU A 196 -30.89 4.18 -92.01
CA LEU A 196 -31.38 2.99 -92.73
C LEU A 196 -32.91 2.97 -92.91
N ASN A 197 -33.65 3.78 -92.15
CA ASN A 197 -35.12 3.84 -92.21
C ASN A 197 -35.65 5.00 -93.07
N GLU A 198 -34.80 5.96 -93.45
CA GLU A 198 -35.15 7.15 -94.24
C GLU A 198 -34.81 7.02 -95.75
N GLY A 199 -34.27 5.88 -96.20
CA GLY A 199 -33.95 5.57 -97.60
C GLY A 199 -34.71 4.37 -98.13
#